data_AF-A0AAD5M9E9-F1
#
_entry.id   AF-A0AAD5M9E9-F1
#
_cell.length_a   1.000
_cell.length_b   1.000
_cell.length_c   1.000
_cell.angle_alpha   90.00
_cell.angle_beta   90.00
_cell.angle_gamma   90.00
#
_symmetry.space_group_name_H-M   'P 1'
#
loop_
_entity.id
_entity.type
_entity.pdbx_description
1 polymer ?
#
loop_
_entity_poly.entity_id
_entity_poly.type
_entity_poly.pdbx_seq_one_letter_code
_entity_poly.pdbx_strand_id
1 'polypeptide(L)'
;MVLPLPMIKLGGLIVRTLTKPLAKVVKTRSKTHPRLNALCHRLGQQQHHLLFKFHMGFRGVSNFTIKDLPADQAVEKGADLIGELIIFSVAVAVASFEYSRSTTKSKEKEQLELEKKRRQEEEIERRFNHLEEKVIWLEAQLAVMGRMVEDDIGKRIATAELEDGIRTELVLTRKAQRSNSLSEDTDSDSSSEEDDVPSQGTSSYVASLWRTTSSAVVGLFR
;
A
#
# COMPACT_ATOMS: atom_id res chain seq x y z
N MET A 1 -11.01 -13.23 4.61
CA MET A 1 -12.41 -13.71 4.77
C MET A 1 -12.69 -13.84 6.26
N VAL A 2 -13.26 -12.80 6.88
CA VAL A 2 -13.60 -12.82 8.32
C VAL A 2 -14.85 -13.68 8.45
N LEU A 3 -14.74 -14.89 9.01
CA LEU A 3 -15.94 -15.65 9.39
C LEU A 3 -16.72 -14.76 10.36
N PRO A 4 -17.96 -14.35 10.03
CA PRO A 4 -18.69 -13.44 10.89
C PRO A 4 -18.86 -14.10 12.26
N LEU A 5 -18.42 -13.42 13.32
CA LEU A 5 -18.58 -13.76 14.74
C LEU A 5 -19.90 -14.49 15.11
N PRO A 6 -21.07 -14.21 14.50
CA PRO A 6 -22.28 -15.00 14.69
C PRO A 6 -22.18 -16.49 14.32
N MET A 7 -21.41 -16.89 13.30
CA MET A 7 -21.34 -18.29 12.84
C MET A 7 -20.64 -19.22 13.83
N ILE A 8 -19.63 -18.71 14.54
CA ILE A 8 -18.94 -19.46 15.60
C ILE A 8 -19.91 -19.72 16.77
N LYS A 9 -20.72 -18.71 17.12
CA LYS A 9 -21.76 -18.85 18.16
C LYS A 9 -22.88 -19.80 17.74
N LEU A 10 -23.30 -19.77 16.48
CA LEU A 10 -24.28 -20.72 15.93
C LEU A 10 -23.73 -22.15 15.91
N GLY A 11 -22.48 -22.33 15.47
CA GLY A 11 -21.81 -23.64 15.48
C GLY A 11 -21.76 -24.23 16.88
N GLY A 12 -21.32 -23.45 17.88
CA GLY A 12 -21.30 -23.89 19.28
C GLY A 12 -22.68 -24.26 19.83
N LEU A 13 -23.73 -23.56 19.41
CA LEU A 13 -25.09 -23.85 19.83
C LEU A 13 -25.65 -25.13 19.19
N ILE A 14 -25.37 -25.37 17.91
CA ILE A 14 -25.78 -26.59 17.20
C ILE A 14 -25.07 -27.80 17.79
N VAL A 15 -23.76 -27.72 18.03
CA VAL A 15 -23.01 -28.79 18.71
C VAL A 15 -23.68 -29.09 20.06
N ARG A 16 -23.88 -28.08 20.91
CA ARG A 16 -24.47 -28.27 22.25
C ARG A 16 -25.91 -28.81 22.20
N THR A 17 -26.68 -28.50 21.16
CA THR A 17 -28.07 -28.95 20.99
C THR A 17 -28.13 -30.41 20.51
N LEU A 18 -27.17 -30.85 19.70
CA LEU A 18 -27.09 -32.22 19.19
C LEU A 18 -26.36 -33.18 20.14
N THR A 19 -25.42 -32.69 20.96
CA THR A 19 -24.66 -33.53 21.90
C THR A 19 -25.55 -34.25 22.91
N LYS A 20 -26.49 -33.54 23.54
CA LYS A 20 -27.37 -34.13 24.58
C LYS A 20 -28.31 -35.24 24.08
N PRO A 21 -29.06 -35.08 22.98
CA PRO A 21 -29.92 -36.14 22.48
C PRO A 21 -29.10 -37.33 21.97
N LEU A 22 -27.95 -37.10 21.33
CA LEU A 22 -27.13 -38.18 20.80
C LEU A 22 -26.44 -38.98 21.91
N ALA A 23 -25.92 -38.30 22.93
CA ALA A 23 -25.44 -38.94 24.16
C ALA A 23 -26.49 -39.87 24.78
N LYS A 24 -27.76 -39.44 24.86
CA LYS A 24 -28.85 -40.29 25.36
C LYS A 24 -29.08 -41.53 24.49
N VAL A 25 -29.03 -41.40 23.16
CA VAL A 25 -29.18 -42.54 22.25
C VAL A 25 -28.01 -43.53 22.41
N VAL A 26 -26.77 -43.03 22.43
CA VAL A 26 -25.58 -43.87 22.60
C VAL A 26 -25.57 -44.54 23.97
N LYS A 27 -25.98 -43.85 25.04
CA LYS A 27 -26.12 -44.40 26.40
C LYS A 27 -27.16 -45.52 26.48
N THR A 28 -28.30 -45.37 25.82
CA THR A 28 -29.32 -46.44 25.76
C THR A 28 -28.81 -47.64 24.98
N ARG A 29 -28.12 -47.40 23.85
CA ARG A 29 -27.57 -48.48 23.00
C ARG A 29 -26.38 -49.19 23.63
N SER A 30 -25.57 -48.51 24.44
CA SER A 30 -24.41 -49.11 25.12
C SER A 30 -24.83 -50.08 26.22
N LYS A 31 -26.04 -49.92 26.79
CA LYS A 31 -26.60 -50.91 27.73
C LYS A 31 -27.07 -52.19 27.03
N THR A 32 -27.49 -52.10 25.77
CA THR A 32 -27.99 -53.24 24.99
C THR A 32 -26.87 -54.00 24.27
N HIS A 33 -25.84 -53.31 23.76
CA HIS A 33 -24.78 -53.93 22.97
C HIS A 33 -23.47 -54.08 23.77
N PRO A 34 -22.98 -55.31 24.04
CA PRO A 34 -21.78 -55.54 24.85
C PRO A 34 -20.49 -55.00 24.21
N ARG A 35 -20.37 -55.03 22.87
CA ARG A 35 -19.23 -54.44 22.16
C ARG A 35 -19.17 -52.93 22.33
N LEU A 36 -20.31 -52.26 22.23
CA LEU A 36 -20.40 -50.81 22.42
C LEU A 36 -20.17 -50.43 23.88
N ASN A 37 -20.68 -51.23 24.83
CA ASN A 37 -20.39 -51.05 26.25
C ASN A 37 -18.89 -51.10 26.54
N ALA A 38 -18.20 -52.14 26.07
CA ALA A 38 -16.76 -52.30 26.24
C ALA A 38 -15.97 -51.16 25.60
N LEU A 39 -16.40 -50.69 24.42
CA LEU A 39 -15.79 -49.54 23.75
C LEU A 39 -15.99 -48.25 24.56
N CYS A 40 -17.23 -47.95 24.98
CA CYS A 40 -17.53 -46.78 25.80
C CYS A 40 -16.78 -46.82 27.13
N HIS A 41 -16.68 -47.98 27.77
CA HIS A 41 -15.91 -48.15 29.00
C HIS A 41 -14.44 -47.81 28.78
N ARG A 42 -13.80 -48.36 27.73
CA ARG A 42 -12.41 -48.05 27.39
C ARG A 42 -12.21 -46.57 27.10
N LEU A 43 -13.08 -45.96 26.30
CA LEU A 43 -13.00 -44.55 25.96
C LEU A 43 -13.22 -43.65 27.18
N GLY A 44 -14.18 -43.99 28.05
CA GLY A 44 -14.44 -43.24 29.28
C GLY A 44 -13.26 -43.28 30.26
N GLN A 45 -12.66 -44.45 30.46
CA GLN A 45 -11.45 -44.56 31.27
C GLN A 45 -10.28 -43.82 30.62
N GLN A 46 -10.07 -43.96 29.30
CA GLN A 46 -9.04 -43.21 28.59
C GLN A 46 -9.22 -41.71 28.72
N GLN A 47 -10.44 -41.19 28.57
CA GLN A 47 -10.73 -39.77 28.71
C GLN A 47 -10.39 -39.27 30.11
N HIS A 48 -10.73 -40.05 31.14
CA HIS A 48 -10.41 -39.71 32.52
C HIS A 48 -8.90 -39.66 32.78
N HIS A 49 -8.19 -40.72 32.35
CA HIS A 49 -6.74 -40.82 32.48
C HIS A 49 -6.02 -39.72 31.69
N LEU A 50 -6.48 -39.43 30.48
CA LEU A 50 -5.93 -38.41 29.61
C LEU A 50 -6.11 -37.01 30.21
N LEU A 51 -7.31 -36.69 30.70
CA LEU A 51 -7.60 -35.41 31.31
C LEU A 51 -6.71 -35.18 32.55
N PHE A 52 -6.57 -36.18 33.40
CA PHE A 52 -5.69 -36.07 34.56
C PHE A 52 -4.21 -36.00 34.19
N LYS A 53 -3.76 -36.76 33.18
CA LYS A 53 -2.40 -36.65 32.65
C LYS A 53 -2.12 -35.24 32.13
N PHE A 54 -3.05 -34.64 31.40
CA PHE A 54 -2.90 -33.26 30.93
C PHE A 54 -2.90 -32.25 32.07
N HIS A 55 -3.85 -32.37 32.99
CA HIS A 55 -3.96 -31.46 34.13
C HIS A 55 -2.72 -31.52 35.02
N MET A 56 -2.22 -32.72 35.28
CA MET A 56 -1.05 -32.94 36.12
C MET A 56 0.26 -32.61 35.38
N GLY A 57 0.34 -32.91 34.08
CA GLY A 57 1.45 -32.52 33.22
C GLY A 57 1.59 -31.02 33.10
N PHE A 58 0.48 -30.28 32.98
CA PHE A 58 0.49 -28.82 33.01
C PHE A 58 0.96 -28.26 34.36
N ARG A 59 0.68 -28.98 35.46
CA ARG A 59 1.15 -28.66 36.82
C ARG A 59 2.56 -29.16 37.12
N GLY A 60 3.22 -29.87 36.20
CA GLY A 60 4.59 -30.37 36.37
C GLY A 60 4.76 -31.49 37.41
N VAL A 61 3.67 -32.11 37.88
CA VAL A 61 3.73 -33.20 38.88
C VAL A 61 3.62 -34.54 38.15
N SER A 62 4.70 -35.33 38.17
CA SER A 62 4.79 -36.59 37.41
C SER A 62 4.39 -37.86 38.19
N ASN A 63 4.30 -37.77 39.52
CA ASN A 63 4.00 -38.93 40.37
C ASN A 63 2.54 -38.89 40.84
N PHE A 64 1.65 -39.63 40.19
CA PHE A 64 0.25 -39.75 40.59
C PHE A 64 -0.34 -41.12 40.22
N THR A 65 -1.14 -41.69 41.13
CA THR A 65 -1.93 -42.90 40.90
C THR A 65 -3.36 -42.50 40.60
N ILE A 66 -3.79 -42.66 39.34
CA ILE A 66 -5.18 -42.40 38.94
C ILE A 66 -6.04 -43.57 39.37
N LYS A 67 -7.09 -43.31 40.16
CA LYS A 67 -8.11 -44.29 40.50
C LYS A 67 -9.12 -44.40 39.35
N ASP A 68 -9.36 -45.61 38.87
CA ASP A 68 -10.33 -45.86 37.80
C ASP A 68 -11.75 -45.48 38.24
N LEU A 69 -12.53 -44.97 37.28
CA LEU A 69 -13.94 -44.64 37.50
C LEU A 69 -14.78 -45.90 37.69
N PRO A 70 -15.90 -45.83 38.44
CA PRO A 70 -16.88 -46.91 38.46
C PRO A 70 -17.40 -47.15 37.03
N ALA A 71 -17.60 -48.44 36.68
CA ALA A 71 -17.86 -48.87 35.31
C ALA A 71 -19.05 -48.14 34.65
N ASP A 72 -20.12 -47.86 35.38
CA ASP A 72 -21.31 -47.17 34.85
C ASP A 72 -21.01 -45.71 34.47
N GLN A 73 -20.18 -45.01 35.25
CA GLN A 73 -19.78 -43.63 34.94
C GLN A 73 -18.80 -43.57 33.76
N ALA A 74 -17.90 -44.55 33.64
CA ALA A 74 -16.99 -44.63 32.50
C ALA A 74 -17.77 -44.84 31.19
N VAL A 75 -18.78 -45.70 31.19
CA VAL A 75 -19.65 -45.92 30.01
C VAL A 75 -20.43 -44.66 29.65
N GLU A 76 -20.93 -43.89 30.63
CA GLU A 76 -21.61 -42.62 30.38
C GLU A 76 -20.69 -41.59 29.72
N LYS A 77 -19.49 -41.37 30.26
CA LYS A 77 -18.50 -40.45 29.68
C LYS A 77 -18.07 -40.85 28.27
N GLY A 78 -17.87 -42.16 28.05
CA GLY A 78 -17.55 -42.67 26.71
C GLY A 78 -18.69 -42.50 25.71
N ALA A 79 -19.94 -42.66 26.15
CA ALA A 79 -21.11 -42.45 25.30
C ALA A 79 -21.27 -40.99 24.86
N ASP A 80 -21.04 -40.04 25.78
CA ASP A 80 -21.03 -38.60 25.47
C ASP A 80 -19.97 -38.27 24.40
N LEU A 81 -18.74 -38.80 24.56
CA LEU A 81 -17.63 -38.55 23.65
C LEU A 81 -17.86 -39.15 22.25
N ILE A 82 -18.42 -40.36 22.15
CA ILE A 82 -18.78 -40.95 20.85
C ILE A 82 -19.84 -40.09 20.14
N GLY A 83 -20.87 -39.63 20.86
CA GLY A 83 -21.89 -38.77 20.29
C GLY A 83 -21.30 -37.47 19.73
N GLU A 84 -20.46 -36.82 20.53
CA GLU A 84 -19.75 -35.60 20.13
C GLU A 84 -18.87 -35.84 18.89
N LEU A 85 -18.10 -36.94 18.85
CA LEU A 85 -17.22 -37.27 17.73
C LEU A 85 -17.98 -37.56 16.43
N ILE A 86 -19.16 -38.18 16.50
CA ILE A 86 -20.00 -38.41 15.31
C ILE A 86 -20.47 -37.07 14.72
N ILE A 87 -20.97 -36.17 15.56
CA ILE A 87 -21.45 -34.85 15.11
C ILE A 87 -20.28 -34.03 14.54
N PHE A 88 -19.13 -34.02 15.22
CA PHE A 88 -17.94 -33.34 14.72
C PHE A 88 -17.44 -33.94 13.41
N SER A 89 -17.43 -35.26 13.27
CA SER A 89 -17.03 -35.93 12.03
C SER A 89 -17.92 -35.51 10.86
N VAL A 90 -19.24 -35.48 11.05
CA VAL A 90 -20.18 -34.99 10.03
C VAL A 90 -19.94 -33.52 9.69
N ALA A 91 -19.76 -32.67 10.70
CA ALA A 91 -19.49 -31.25 10.49
C ALA A 91 -18.17 -31.01 9.74
N VAL A 92 -17.10 -31.71 10.11
CA VAL A 92 -15.79 -31.66 9.43
C VAL A 92 -15.93 -32.18 8.00
N ALA A 93 -16.62 -33.29 7.77
CA ALA A 93 -16.80 -33.84 6.44
C ALA A 93 -17.51 -32.85 5.50
N VAL A 94 -18.60 -32.20 5.98
CA VAL A 94 -19.31 -31.17 5.22
C VAL A 94 -18.43 -29.96 4.97
N ALA A 95 -17.73 -29.46 6.00
CA ALA A 95 -16.83 -28.32 5.86
C ALA A 95 -15.67 -28.59 4.91
N SER A 96 -15.06 -29.78 4.98
CA SER A 96 -13.99 -30.21 4.07
C SER A 96 -14.50 -30.35 2.63
N PHE A 97 -15.72 -30.86 2.44
CA PHE A 97 -16.33 -30.97 1.13
C PHE A 97 -16.62 -29.58 0.52
N GLU A 98 -17.18 -28.66 1.29
CA GLU A 98 -17.37 -27.27 0.85
C GLU A 98 -16.04 -26.56 0.59
N TYR A 99 -15.03 -26.77 1.44
CA TYR A 99 -13.70 -26.22 1.24
C TYR A 99 -13.09 -26.72 -0.08
N SER A 100 -13.14 -28.03 -0.33
CA SER A 100 -12.68 -28.63 -1.58
C SER A 100 -13.36 -27.98 -2.80
N ARG A 101 -14.68 -27.78 -2.73
CA ARG A 101 -15.46 -27.10 -3.77
C ARG A 101 -15.20 -25.59 -3.88
N SER A 102 -14.86 -24.92 -2.79
CA SER A 102 -14.65 -23.46 -2.73
C SER A 102 -13.28 -23.04 -3.28
N THR A 103 -12.26 -23.90 -3.13
CA THR A 103 -10.89 -23.59 -3.58
C THR A 103 -10.76 -23.36 -5.09
N THR A 104 -11.60 -23.98 -5.92
CA THR A 104 -11.59 -23.75 -7.38
C THR A 104 -12.06 -22.34 -7.72
N LYS A 105 -13.15 -21.89 -7.11
CA LYS A 105 -13.73 -20.55 -7.31
C LYS A 105 -12.86 -19.43 -6.72
N SER A 106 -12.12 -19.71 -5.66
CA SER A 106 -11.21 -18.72 -5.06
C SER A 106 -10.02 -18.44 -5.96
N LYS A 107 -9.45 -19.49 -6.58
CA LYS A 107 -8.33 -19.35 -7.52
C LYS A 107 -8.71 -18.57 -8.78
N GLU A 108 -9.89 -18.83 -9.33
CA GLU A 108 -10.41 -18.08 -10.49
C GLU A 108 -10.55 -16.58 -10.18
N LYS A 109 -11.07 -16.23 -8.98
CA LYS A 109 -11.18 -14.83 -8.57
C LYS A 109 -9.81 -14.18 -8.37
N GLU A 110 -8.88 -14.89 -7.75
CA GLU A 110 -7.51 -14.41 -7.53
C GLU A 110 -6.77 -14.18 -8.87
N GLN A 111 -6.96 -15.06 -9.85
CA GLN A 111 -6.42 -14.89 -11.20
C GLN A 111 -7.00 -13.66 -11.90
N LEU A 112 -8.32 -13.46 -11.82
CA LEU A 112 -8.96 -12.28 -12.39
C LEU A 112 -8.49 -10.97 -11.74
N GLU A 113 -8.23 -10.97 -10.44
CA GLU A 113 -7.66 -9.80 -9.75
C GLU A 113 -6.22 -9.53 -10.17
N LEU A 114 -5.41 -10.58 -10.32
CA LEU A 114 -4.04 -10.47 -10.80
C LEU A 114 -3.98 -9.94 -12.23
N GLU A 115 -4.84 -10.45 -13.13
CA GLU A 115 -4.96 -9.94 -14.50
C GLU A 115 -5.35 -8.46 -14.55
N LYS A 116 -6.26 -8.02 -13.67
CA LYS A 116 -6.63 -6.60 -13.58
C LYS A 116 -5.45 -5.73 -13.14
N LYS A 117 -4.66 -6.17 -12.16
CA LYS A 117 -3.45 -5.45 -11.72
C LYS A 117 -2.43 -5.35 -12.85
N ARG A 118 -2.19 -6.45 -13.56
CA ARG A 118 -1.29 -6.46 -14.73
C ARG A 118 -1.74 -5.47 -15.80
N ARG A 119 -3.03 -5.40 -16.11
CA ARG A 119 -3.56 -4.40 -17.06
C ARG A 119 -3.36 -2.97 -16.59
N GLN A 120 -3.48 -2.71 -15.28
CA GLN A 120 -3.22 -1.38 -14.72
C GLN A 120 -1.74 -1.01 -14.83
N GLU A 121 -0.83 -1.94 -14.53
CA GLU A 121 0.62 -1.73 -14.69
C GLU A 121 0.96 -1.43 -16.17
N GLU A 122 0.43 -2.21 -17.11
CA GLU A 122 0.62 -1.99 -18.54
C GLU A 122 0.03 -0.65 -19.03
N GLU A 123 -1.04 -0.15 -18.41
CA GLU A 123 -1.60 1.16 -18.73
C GLU A 123 -0.73 2.30 -18.18
N ILE A 124 -0.21 2.16 -16.96
CA ILE A 124 0.71 3.12 -16.35
C ILE A 124 1.98 3.21 -17.18
N GLU A 125 2.56 2.08 -17.58
CA GLU A 125 3.76 2.01 -18.40
C GLU A 125 3.57 2.72 -19.75
N ARG A 126 2.42 2.50 -20.41
CA ARG A 126 2.09 3.19 -21.66
C ARG A 126 1.98 4.70 -21.48
N ARG A 127 1.34 5.15 -20.39
CA ARG A 127 1.22 6.58 -20.08
C ARG A 127 2.58 7.19 -19.78
N PHE A 128 3.46 6.46 -19.10
CA PHE A 128 4.82 6.89 -18.79
C PHE A 128 5.66 7.05 -20.06
N ASN A 129 5.71 6.03 -20.92
CA ASN A 129 6.44 6.10 -22.20
C ASN A 129 5.95 7.23 -23.10
N HIS A 130 4.63 7.45 -23.15
CA HIS A 130 4.05 8.60 -23.87
C HIS A 130 4.47 9.95 -23.29
N LEU A 131 4.66 10.02 -21.97
CA LEU A 131 5.12 11.23 -21.31
C LEU A 131 6.61 11.47 -21.56
N GLU A 132 7.42 10.43 -21.52
CA GLU A 132 8.85 10.49 -21.88
C GLU A 132 9.05 10.97 -23.32
N GLU A 133 8.29 10.44 -24.28
CA GLU A 133 8.35 10.87 -25.68
C GLU A 133 8.06 12.38 -25.81
N LYS A 134 7.05 12.87 -25.08
CA LYS A 134 6.73 14.30 -25.04
C LYS A 134 7.81 15.15 -24.41
N VAL A 135 8.47 14.66 -23.36
CA VAL A 135 9.59 15.37 -22.71
C VAL A 135 10.75 15.51 -23.69
N ILE A 136 11.15 14.41 -24.33
CA ILE A 136 12.23 14.40 -25.33
C ILE A 136 11.91 15.37 -26.48
N TRP A 137 10.67 15.37 -26.95
CA TRP A 137 10.24 16.28 -28.01
C TRP A 137 10.31 17.76 -27.59
N LEU A 138 9.86 18.09 -26.38
CA LEU A 138 9.94 19.45 -25.84
C LEU A 138 11.39 19.91 -25.64
N GLU A 139 12.25 19.04 -25.11
CA GLU A 139 13.68 19.32 -24.95
C GLU A 139 14.36 19.59 -26.30
N ALA A 140 14.05 18.80 -27.32
CA ALA A 140 14.56 19.02 -28.67
C ALA A 140 14.08 20.36 -29.25
N GLN A 141 12.82 20.72 -29.04
CA GLN A 141 12.27 22.01 -29.50
C GLN A 141 12.91 23.20 -28.78
N LEU A 142 13.13 23.09 -27.46
CA LEU A 142 13.86 24.10 -26.69
C LEU A 142 15.29 24.29 -27.20
N ALA A 143 15.99 23.20 -27.52
CA ALA A 143 17.34 23.26 -28.07
C ALA A 143 17.38 23.96 -29.44
N VAL A 144 16.37 23.75 -30.29
CA VAL A 144 16.25 24.45 -31.58
C VAL A 144 15.99 25.94 -31.39
N MET A 145 15.02 26.30 -30.54
CA MET A 145 14.70 27.70 -30.26
C MET A 145 15.89 28.42 -29.60
N GLY A 146 16.62 27.75 -28.70
CA GLY A 146 17.83 28.29 -28.07
C GLY A 146 18.90 28.66 -29.09
N ARG A 147 19.18 27.77 -30.06
CA ARG A 147 20.13 28.07 -31.15
C ARG A 147 19.67 29.24 -32.01
N MET A 148 18.38 29.32 -32.34
CA MET A 148 17.83 30.43 -33.13
C MET A 148 17.96 31.78 -32.40
N VAL A 149 17.77 31.81 -31.09
CA VAL A 149 17.95 33.02 -30.27
C VAL A 149 19.42 33.41 -30.19
N GLU A 150 20.33 32.45 -30.00
CA GLU A 150 21.77 32.71 -29.94
C GLU A 150 22.31 33.25 -31.28
N ASP A 151 21.82 32.74 -32.41
CA ASP A 151 22.12 33.26 -33.74
C ASP A 151 21.61 34.70 -33.95
N ASP A 152 20.40 35.03 -33.46
CA ASP A 152 19.85 36.39 -33.58
C ASP A 152 20.60 37.39 -32.68
N ILE A 153 20.92 36.98 -31.46
CA ILE A 153 21.74 37.78 -30.52
C ILE A 153 23.15 37.99 -31.11
N GLY A 154 23.79 36.95 -31.64
CA GLY A 154 25.11 37.05 -32.25
C GLY A 154 25.15 38.01 -33.44
N LYS A 155 24.12 37.97 -34.30
CA LYS A 155 23.99 38.94 -35.41
C LYS A 155 23.81 40.37 -34.91
N ARG A 156 22.96 40.58 -33.90
CA ARG A 156 22.72 41.91 -33.30
C ARG A 156 23.98 42.49 -32.65
N ILE A 157 24.77 41.66 -31.96
CA ILE A 157 26.05 42.05 -31.37
C ILE A 157 27.06 42.40 -32.46
N ALA A 158 27.21 41.55 -33.49
CA ALA A 158 28.13 41.81 -34.60
C ALA A 158 27.77 43.11 -35.36
N THR A 159 26.49 43.42 -35.54
CA THR A 159 26.06 44.69 -36.14
C THR A 159 26.35 45.88 -35.23
N ALA A 160 26.24 45.73 -33.91
CA ALA A 160 26.57 46.78 -32.96
C ALA A 160 28.09 47.05 -32.90
N GLU A 161 28.92 45.99 -32.92
CA GLU A 161 30.38 46.13 -32.98
C GLU A 161 30.85 46.79 -34.28
N LEU A 162 30.22 46.48 -35.41
CA LEU A 162 30.50 47.14 -36.69
C LEU A 162 30.10 48.62 -36.66
N GLU A 163 28.94 48.95 -36.08
CA GLU A 163 28.49 50.34 -35.91
C GLU A 163 29.39 51.14 -34.96
N ASP A 164 29.85 50.53 -33.86
CA ASP A 164 30.75 51.18 -32.90
C ASP A 164 32.16 51.35 -33.47
N GLY A 165 32.65 50.41 -34.28
CA GLY A 165 33.90 50.55 -35.03
C GLY A 165 33.85 51.71 -36.02
N ILE A 166 32.75 51.81 -36.80
CA ILE A 166 32.52 52.91 -37.75
C ILE A 166 32.40 54.26 -37.01
N ARG A 167 31.70 54.30 -35.87
CA ARG A 167 31.58 55.51 -35.03
C ARG A 167 32.93 55.94 -34.46
N THR A 168 33.74 55.00 -33.98
CA THR A 168 35.06 55.27 -33.41
C THR A 168 36.01 55.80 -34.48
N GLU A 169 35.98 55.22 -35.68
CA GLU A 169 36.79 55.72 -36.80
C GLU A 169 36.37 57.15 -37.21
N LEU A 170 35.07 57.40 -37.36
CA LEU A 170 34.52 58.74 -37.63
C LEU A 170 34.90 59.77 -36.56
N VAL A 171 34.91 59.39 -35.28
CA VAL A 171 35.34 60.27 -34.18
C VAL A 171 36.84 60.53 -34.24
N LEU A 172 37.67 59.54 -34.57
CA LEU A 172 39.12 59.69 -34.72
C LEU A 172 39.47 60.59 -35.93
N THR A 173 38.80 60.43 -37.08
CA THR A 173 38.99 61.31 -38.25
C THR A 173 38.56 62.75 -37.93
N ARG A 174 37.43 62.92 -37.22
CA ARG A 174 36.92 64.24 -36.80
C ARG A 174 37.81 64.91 -35.75
N LYS A 175 38.49 64.14 -34.89
CA LYS A 175 39.43 64.65 -33.88
C LYS A 175 40.80 64.98 -34.49
N ALA A 176 41.27 64.21 -35.47
CA ALA A 176 42.46 64.51 -36.27
C ALA A 176 42.30 65.79 -37.11
N GLN A 177 41.08 66.12 -37.52
CA GLN A 177 40.77 67.37 -38.20
C GLN A 177 40.62 68.57 -37.24
N ARG A 178 40.47 68.31 -35.93
CA ARG A 178 40.28 69.33 -34.88
C ARG A 178 41.56 69.66 -34.10
N SER A 179 42.69 69.01 -34.41
CA SER A 179 44.01 69.31 -33.82
C SER A 179 44.78 70.44 -34.54
N ASN A 180 44.10 71.36 -35.23
CA ASN A 180 44.66 72.59 -35.81
C ASN A 180 44.10 73.88 -35.18
N SER A 181 43.79 73.85 -33.87
CA SER A 181 43.63 75.05 -33.04
C SER A 181 43.62 74.63 -31.56
N LEU A 182 44.70 74.99 -30.86
CA LEU A 182 45.05 74.62 -29.49
C LEU A 182 44.39 75.56 -28.45
N SER A 183 44.01 74.99 -27.30
CA SER A 183 44.00 75.52 -25.90
C SER A 183 43.26 76.86 -25.61
N GLU A 184 42.59 77.11 -24.48
CA GLU A 184 42.86 76.78 -23.07
C GLU A 184 41.55 76.70 -22.24
N ASP A 185 41.56 75.83 -21.23
CA ASP A 185 41.11 75.93 -19.83
C ASP A 185 39.84 76.70 -19.42
N THR A 186 38.95 76.07 -18.65
CA THR A 186 38.93 76.17 -17.16
C THR A 186 37.82 75.30 -16.53
N ASP A 187 38.13 74.81 -15.34
CA ASP A 187 37.35 73.98 -14.42
C ASP A 187 35.97 74.52 -14.02
N SER A 188 35.06 73.63 -13.64
CA SER A 188 34.27 73.70 -12.40
C SER A 188 33.52 72.38 -12.16
N ASP A 189 33.71 71.88 -10.95
CA ASP A 189 33.23 70.63 -10.34
C ASP A 189 31.77 70.73 -9.82
N SER A 190 31.22 69.56 -9.44
CA SER A 190 30.12 69.29 -8.49
C SER A 190 28.87 68.56 -9.00
N SER A 191 28.90 67.24 -8.77
CA SER A 191 27.96 66.39 -8.02
C SER A 191 26.46 66.30 -8.35
N SER A 192 26.03 65.05 -8.60
CA SER A 192 24.88 64.31 -8.01
C SER A 192 23.45 64.83 -8.21
N GLU A 193 22.36 64.08 -8.23
CA GLU A 193 21.96 62.65 -8.27
C GLU A 193 20.41 62.75 -8.33
N GLU A 194 19.75 62.08 -9.28
CA GLU A 194 18.30 61.76 -9.29
C GLU A 194 18.19 60.51 -10.19
N ASP A 195 17.39 59.47 -9.94
CA ASP A 195 16.54 59.06 -8.83
C ASP A 195 16.38 57.53 -8.97
N ASP A 196 16.21 56.88 -7.82
CA ASP A 196 15.97 55.45 -7.60
C ASP A 196 14.53 55.03 -8.01
N VAL A 197 14.18 53.73 -7.87
CA VAL A 197 12.82 53.09 -7.87
C VAL A 197 12.53 52.16 -9.11
N PRO A 198 11.92 50.94 -8.94
CA PRO A 198 12.70 49.72 -8.78
C PRO A 198 12.26 48.59 -9.75
N SER A 199 13.12 47.59 -9.91
CA SER A 199 12.78 46.32 -10.54
C SER A 199 11.95 45.43 -9.59
N GLN A 200 10.62 45.39 -9.76
CA GLN A 200 9.79 44.27 -9.33
C GLN A 200 8.74 43.95 -10.40
N GLY A 201 8.83 42.76 -11.02
CA GLY A 201 7.85 42.39 -12.05
C GLY A 201 7.80 40.94 -12.52
N THR A 202 8.52 39.99 -11.91
CA THR A 202 8.48 38.59 -12.38
C THR A 202 8.34 37.54 -11.27
N SER A 203 8.54 37.90 -9.99
CA SER A 203 8.44 36.97 -8.85
C SER A 203 6.99 36.67 -8.40
N SER A 204 6.03 37.55 -8.72
CA SER A 204 4.66 37.47 -8.19
C SER A 204 3.79 36.36 -8.81
N TYR A 205 4.01 35.99 -10.06
CA TYR A 205 3.16 34.99 -10.75
C TYR A 205 3.48 33.55 -10.32
N VAL A 206 4.75 33.25 -10.08
CA VAL A 206 5.18 31.92 -9.63
C VAL A 206 4.84 31.68 -8.16
N ALA A 207 4.92 32.74 -7.34
CA ALA A 207 4.56 32.68 -5.93
C ALA A 207 3.05 32.57 -5.69
N SER A 208 2.21 33.12 -6.57
CA SER A 208 0.75 33.01 -6.44
C SER A 208 0.23 31.63 -6.81
N LEU A 209 0.76 31.02 -7.88
CA LEU A 209 0.38 29.67 -8.32
C LEU A 209 0.67 28.60 -7.26
N TRP A 210 1.78 28.70 -6.53
CA TRP A 210 2.13 27.76 -5.45
C TRP A 210 1.23 27.87 -4.20
N ARG A 211 0.69 29.05 -3.91
CA ARG A 211 -0.24 29.23 -2.79
C ARG A 211 -1.63 28.72 -3.12
N THR A 212 -2.08 28.86 -4.37
CA THR A 212 -3.41 28.39 -4.80
C THR A 212 -3.47 26.86 -4.85
N THR A 213 -2.40 26.19 -5.29
CA THR A 213 -2.38 24.72 -5.37
C THR A 213 -2.24 24.07 -3.98
N SER A 214 -1.42 24.63 -3.09
CA SER A 214 -1.28 24.10 -1.72
C SER A 214 -2.56 24.27 -0.89
N SER A 215 -3.29 25.38 -1.06
CA SER A 215 -4.59 25.61 -0.42
C SER A 215 -5.65 24.58 -0.84
N ALA A 216 -5.65 24.14 -2.10
CA ALA A 216 -6.62 23.17 -2.61
C ALA A 216 -6.37 21.75 -2.07
N VAL A 217 -5.11 21.38 -1.87
CA VAL A 217 -4.73 20.04 -1.35
C VAL A 217 -5.04 19.90 0.14
N VAL A 218 -4.86 20.97 0.92
CA VAL A 218 -5.17 20.96 2.37
C VAL A 218 -6.69 20.89 2.62
N GLY A 219 -7.53 21.40 1.71
CA GLY A 219 -8.99 21.29 1.80
C GLY A 219 -9.55 19.89 1.52
N LEU A 220 -8.77 18.99 0.91
CA LEU A 220 -9.21 17.64 0.57
C LEU A 220 -9.03 16.63 1.73
N PHE A 221 -8.33 17.02 2.80
CA PHE A 221 -7.96 16.15 3.92
C PHE A 221 -8.63 16.55 5.25
N ARG A 222 -9.69 17.36 5.22
CA ARG A 222 -10.49 17.72 6.41
C ARG A 222 -11.94 17.31 6.25
#